data_AF-A0A9W6U400-F1
#
_entry.id   AF-A0A9W6U400-F1
#
_cell.length_a   1.000
_cell.length_b   1.000
_cell.length_c   1.000
_cell.angle_alpha   90.00
_cell.angle_beta   90.00
_cell.angle_gamma   90.00
#
_symmetry.space_group_name_H-M   'P 1'
#
loop_
_entity.id
_entity.type
_entity.pdbx_description
1 polymer ?
#
loop_
_entity_poly.entity_id
_entity_poly.type
_entity_poly.pdbx_seq_one_letter_code
_entity_poly.pdbx_strand_id
1 'polypeptide(L)'
;MKAVEMHLKWCSCEPTPFVSLFGDEAHAINWARKLLENRQQDVFLLELDSSKLGLVFCVRDLVLHHGAHTTLPESMYEDEYLVLRKIVKRNVTAVTVVSQVTALDSPRNESDFHSESSDDSDSDEEQSSDELTQNLRSLRL
;
A
#
# COMPACT_ATOMS: atom_id res chain seq x y z
N MET A 1 18.80 -10.84 13.34
CA MET A 1 17.83 -11.24 12.31
C MET A 1 16.42 -11.39 12.83
N LYS A 2 16.16 -12.10 13.94
CA LYS A 2 14.81 -12.27 14.52
C LYS A 2 13.94 -11.00 14.59
N ALA A 3 14.50 -9.84 14.96
CA ALA A 3 13.75 -8.59 15.00
C ALA A 3 13.26 -8.10 13.62
N VAL A 4 14.06 -8.32 12.56
CA VAL A 4 13.69 -8.02 11.17
C VAL A 4 12.58 -8.97 10.73
N GLU A 5 12.76 -10.27 10.97
CA GLU A 5 11.77 -11.28 10.58
C GLU A 5 10.41 -11.08 11.27
N MET A 6 10.41 -10.66 12.54
CA MET A 6 9.18 -10.27 13.24
C MET A 6 8.55 -9.02 12.62
N HIS A 7 9.36 -8.08 12.14
CA HIS A 7 8.86 -6.85 11.49
C HIS A 7 8.26 -7.13 10.11
N LEU A 8 8.84 -8.06 9.36
CA LEU A 8 8.35 -8.49 8.05
C LEU A 8 7.11 -9.39 8.12
N LYS A 9 6.62 -9.72 9.33
CA LYS A 9 5.27 -10.25 9.51
C LYS A 9 4.29 -9.08 9.44
N TRP A 10 3.96 -8.66 8.22
CA TRP A 10 2.98 -7.60 8.01
C TRP A 10 1.64 -7.92 8.67
N CYS A 11 0.94 -6.86 9.07
CA CYS A 11 -0.27 -6.92 9.91
C CYS A 11 -0.06 -7.49 11.33
N SER A 12 1.18 -7.77 11.75
CA SER A 12 1.48 -8.08 13.15
C SER A 12 1.33 -6.84 14.03
N CYS A 13 0.72 -7.01 15.20
CA CYS A 13 0.66 -5.99 16.25
C CYS A 13 1.86 -6.08 17.21
N GLU A 14 2.81 -6.99 16.98
CA GLU A 14 3.99 -7.11 17.82
C GLU A 14 4.90 -5.88 17.67
N PRO A 15 5.30 -5.23 18.79
CA PRO A 15 6.16 -4.08 18.72
C PRO A 15 7.55 -4.49 18.22
N THR A 16 8.05 -3.74 17.25
CA THR A 16 9.36 -3.95 16.65
C THR A 16 10.14 -2.64 16.64
N PRO A 17 11.48 -2.67 16.66
CA PRO A 17 12.29 -1.46 16.80
C PRO A 17 12.46 -0.69 15.48
N PHE A 18 11.68 -1.00 14.45
CA PHE A 18 11.85 -0.47 13.10
C PHE A 18 10.64 0.32 12.65
N VAL A 19 10.88 1.27 11.75
CA VAL A 19 9.86 1.94 10.96
C VAL A 19 10.12 1.64 9.48
N SER A 20 9.15 1.07 8.79
CA SER A 20 9.21 0.84 7.35
C SER A 20 9.11 2.15 6.57
N LEU A 21 9.94 2.26 5.55
CA LEU A 21 9.95 3.29 4.52
C LEU A 21 9.91 2.64 3.15
N PHE A 22 9.47 3.39 2.15
CA PHE A 22 9.55 2.99 0.74
C PHE A 22 10.55 3.89 0.03
N GLY A 23 11.39 3.28 -0.81
CA GLY A 23 12.31 4.00 -1.70
C GLY A 23 11.66 4.51 -2.98
N ASP A 24 10.45 4.04 -3.30
CA ASP A 24 9.68 4.43 -4.47
C ASP A 24 8.37 5.15 -4.09
N GLU A 25 8.13 6.30 -4.71
CA GLU A 25 6.94 7.10 -4.45
C GLU A 25 5.67 6.39 -4.93
N ALA A 26 5.70 5.72 -6.08
CA ALA A 26 4.54 5.06 -6.63
C ALA A 26 4.11 3.86 -5.76
N HIS A 27 5.07 3.13 -5.20
CA HIS A 27 4.78 2.07 -4.24
C HIS A 27 4.18 2.64 -2.96
N ALA A 28 4.75 3.72 -2.40
CA ALA A 28 4.19 4.39 -1.23
C ALA A 28 2.75 4.89 -1.46
N ILE A 29 2.46 5.45 -2.64
CA ILE A 29 1.11 5.87 -3.04
C ILE A 29 0.17 4.67 -3.16
N ASN A 30 0.61 3.56 -3.74
CA ASN A 30 -0.21 2.35 -3.83
C ASN A 30 -0.55 1.80 -2.44
N TRP A 31 0.38 1.87 -1.48
CA TRP A 31 0.12 1.58 -0.07
C TRP A 31 -0.90 2.52 0.54
N ALA A 32 -0.72 3.83 0.35
CA ALA A 32 -1.64 4.84 0.85
C ALA A 32 -3.07 4.63 0.33
N ARG A 33 -3.23 4.28 -0.95
CA ARG A 33 -4.54 3.95 -1.56
C ARG A 33 -5.17 2.72 -0.92
N LYS A 34 -4.41 1.63 -0.72
CA LYS A 34 -4.91 0.44 -0.01
C LYS A 34 -5.36 0.76 1.41
N LEU A 35 -4.68 1.66 2.13
CA LEU A 35 -5.12 2.11 3.46
C LEU A 35 -6.47 2.84 3.39
N LEU A 36 -6.63 3.74 2.42
CA LEU A 36 -7.90 4.46 2.19
C LEU A 36 -9.06 3.50 1.83
N GLU A 37 -8.80 2.50 0.98
CA GLU A 37 -9.77 1.45 0.64
C GLU A 37 -10.21 0.66 1.88
N ASN A 38 -9.28 0.43 2.81
CA ASN A 38 -9.52 -0.20 4.11
C ASN A 38 -10.12 0.74 5.17
N ARG A 39 -10.74 1.85 4.73
CA ARG A 39 -11.46 2.83 5.57
C ARG A 39 -10.58 3.57 6.59
N GLN A 40 -9.25 3.58 6.40
CA GLN A 40 -8.41 4.53 7.13
C GLN A 40 -8.73 5.95 6.65
N GLN A 41 -8.81 6.87 7.58
CA GLN A 41 -8.96 8.31 7.32
C GLN A 41 -7.61 8.98 7.53
N ASP A 42 -7.43 10.18 6.98
CA ASP A 42 -6.24 10.99 7.19
C ASP A 42 -4.93 10.28 6.80
N VAL A 43 -4.85 9.83 5.54
CA VAL A 43 -3.63 9.21 5.00
C VAL A 43 -2.71 10.29 4.43
N PHE A 44 -1.46 10.29 4.89
CA PHE A 44 -0.44 11.25 4.46
C PHE A 44 0.75 10.51 3.84
N LEU A 45 1.29 11.08 2.77
CA LEU A 45 2.60 10.72 2.25
C LEU A 45 3.64 11.68 2.82
N LEU A 46 4.70 11.14 3.40
CA LEU A 46 5.80 11.91 4.00
C LEU A 46 7.08 11.68 3.20
N GLU A 47 7.63 12.76 2.65
CA GLU A 47 8.96 12.71 2.06
C GLU A 47 10.01 12.94 3.14
N LEU A 48 11.07 12.14 3.10
CA LEU A 48 12.13 12.16 4.10
C LEU A 48 13.49 12.45 3.47
N ASP A 49 14.26 13.30 4.12
CA ASP A 49 15.67 13.49 3.84
C ASP A 49 16.48 12.30 4.40
N SER A 50 16.86 11.39 3.51
CA SER A 50 17.61 10.18 3.85
C SER A 50 18.98 10.47 4.46
N SER A 51 19.61 11.61 4.13
CA SER A 51 20.91 12.01 4.69
C SER A 51 20.84 12.33 6.19
N LYS A 52 19.63 12.62 6.69
CA LYS A 52 19.38 12.92 8.10
C LYS A 52 18.88 11.71 8.89
N LEU A 53 18.59 10.59 8.23
CA LEU A 53 18.11 9.37 8.89
C LEU A 53 19.26 8.72 9.68
N GLY A 54 18.89 7.93 10.69
CA GLY A 54 19.84 7.14 11.47
C GLY A 54 20.31 5.91 10.70
N LEU A 55 20.35 4.77 11.38
CA LEU A 55 20.62 3.50 10.73
C LEU A 55 19.43 3.09 9.86
N VAL A 56 19.70 2.97 8.55
CA VAL A 56 18.76 2.53 7.52
C VAL A 56 19.24 1.20 6.95
N PHE A 57 18.33 0.25 6.79
CA PHE A 57 18.63 -1.08 6.26
C PHE A 57 17.73 -1.39 5.06
N CYS A 58 18.32 -1.77 3.93
CA CYS A 58 17.60 -2.28 2.77
C CYS A 58 17.03 -3.66 3.09
N VAL A 59 15.70 -3.84 3.02
CA VAL A 59 15.07 -5.13 3.34
C VAL A 59 15.52 -6.21 2.37
N ARG A 60 15.62 -5.87 1.08
CA ARG A 60 16.09 -6.79 0.05
C ARG A 60 17.48 -7.36 0.38
N ASP A 61 18.41 -6.51 0.80
CA ASP A 61 19.75 -6.96 1.19
C ASP A 61 19.72 -7.83 2.44
N LEU A 62 18.88 -7.48 3.43
CA LEU A 62 18.72 -8.29 4.63
C LEU A 62 18.22 -9.70 4.32
N VAL A 63 17.29 -9.84 3.38
CA VAL A 63 16.72 -11.12 2.96
C VAL A 63 17.70 -11.92 2.10
N LEU A 64 18.26 -11.31 1.06
CA LEU A 64 19.09 -12.02 0.07
C LEU A 64 20.51 -12.33 0.57
N HIS A 65 21.11 -11.42 1.34
CA HIS A 65 22.54 -11.46 1.65
C HIS A 65 22.84 -11.69 3.14
N HIS A 66 21.88 -11.39 4.03
CA HIS A 66 22.10 -11.50 5.47
C HIS A 66 21.22 -12.56 6.16
N GLY A 67 20.35 -13.27 5.41
CA GLY A 67 19.61 -14.42 5.89
C GLY A 67 18.40 -14.09 6.77
N ALA A 68 17.72 -12.96 6.51
CA ALA A 68 16.39 -12.72 7.07
C ALA A 68 15.35 -13.53 6.29
N HIS A 69 14.51 -14.27 7.00
CA HIS A 69 13.42 -15.02 6.37
C HIS A 69 12.10 -14.24 6.37
N THR A 70 11.39 -14.29 5.25
CA THR A 70 10.05 -13.71 5.10
C THR A 70 9.18 -14.58 4.18
N THR A 71 7.86 -14.52 4.39
CA THR A 71 6.86 -15.13 3.49
C THR A 71 6.29 -14.13 2.50
N LEU A 72 6.70 -12.85 2.57
CA LEU A 72 6.29 -11.82 1.64
C LEU A 72 6.93 -12.08 0.26
N PRO A 73 6.22 -11.83 -0.85
CA PRO A 73 6.84 -11.82 -2.17
C PRO A 73 7.83 -10.64 -2.32
N GLU A 74 8.85 -10.80 -3.15
CA GLU A 74 9.91 -9.77 -3.33
C GLU A 74 9.35 -8.40 -3.73
N SER A 75 8.32 -8.36 -4.58
CA SER A 75 7.66 -7.12 -5.00
C SER A 75 7.00 -6.32 -3.87
N MET A 76 6.82 -6.92 -2.69
CA MET A 76 6.30 -6.22 -1.51
C MET A 76 7.39 -5.52 -0.70
N TYR A 77 8.65 -5.97 -0.79
CA TYR A 77 9.74 -5.46 0.06
C TYR A 77 10.98 -5.00 -0.71
N GLU A 78 11.02 -5.12 -2.03
CA GLU A 78 12.22 -4.86 -2.84
C GLU A 78 12.75 -3.43 -2.73
N ASP A 79 11.85 -2.47 -2.47
CA ASP A 79 12.12 -1.06 -2.22
C ASP A 79 11.81 -0.66 -0.77
N GLU A 80 11.60 -1.62 0.13
CA GLU A 80 11.36 -1.36 1.54
C GLU A 80 12.70 -1.15 2.28
N TYR A 81 12.71 -0.13 3.14
CA TYR A 81 13.82 0.20 4.02
C TYR A 81 13.38 0.28 5.46
N LEU A 82 14.22 -0.20 6.38
CA LEU A 82 13.96 -0.15 7.81
C LEU A 82 14.80 0.93 8.47
N VAL A 83 14.16 1.86 9.17
CA VAL A 83 14.84 2.83 10.04
C VAL A 83 14.76 2.38 11.48
N LEU A 84 15.89 2.40 12.18
CA LEU A 84 15.93 2.05 13.60
C LEU A 84 15.30 3.14 14.49
N ARG A 85 14.40 2.72 15.39
CA ARG A 85 13.71 3.48 16.45
C ARG A 85 12.67 4.49 15.98
N LYS A 86 13.10 5.63 15.43
CA LYS A 86 12.18 6.75 15.18
C LYS A 86 12.65 7.66 14.04
N ILE A 87 11.68 8.23 13.36
CA ILE A 87 11.87 9.34 12.41
C ILE A 87 11.51 10.61 13.16
N VAL A 88 12.40 11.60 13.18
CA VAL A 88 12.12 12.88 13.85
C VAL A 88 11.61 13.91 12.85
N LYS A 89 10.79 14.87 13.30
CA LYS A 89 10.13 15.85 12.41
C LYS A 89 11.08 16.59 11.46
N ARG A 90 12.32 16.88 11.90
CA ARG A 90 13.35 17.54 11.07
C ARG A 90 13.83 16.71 9.86
N ASN A 91 13.49 15.41 9.82
CA ASN A 91 13.75 14.55 8.67
C ASN A 91 12.72 14.73 7.57
N VAL A 92 11.52 15.24 7.89
CA VAL A 92 10.44 15.38 6.91
C VAL A 92 10.67 16.63 6.07
N THR A 93 10.71 16.46 4.75
CA THR A 93 10.90 17.54 3.77
C THR A 93 9.60 18.00 3.16
N ALA A 94 8.64 17.09 2.96
CA ALA A 94 7.32 17.40 2.44
C ALA A 94 6.24 16.50 3.08
N VAL A 95 5.01 17.01 3.05
CA VAL A 95 3.81 16.31 3.52
C VAL A 95 2.72 16.50 2.49
N THR A 96 2.20 15.39 1.98
CA THR A 96 1.12 15.37 0.98
C THR A 96 -0.07 14.61 1.53
N VAL A 97 -1.26 15.21 1.47
CA VAL A 97 -2.51 14.53 1.83
C VAL A 97 -2.91 13.61 0.68
N VAL A 98 -3.17 12.35 0.98
CA VAL A 98 -3.68 11.38 0.00
C VAL A 98 -5.19 11.32 0.13
N SER A 99 -5.90 11.81 -0.88
CA SER A 99 -7.36 11.73 -0.98
C SER A 99 -7.80 10.55 -1.83
N GLN A 100 -8.99 10.01 -1.54
CA GLN A 100 -9.66 9.13 -2.50
C GLN A 100 -10.06 9.98 -3.70
N VAL A 101 -9.65 9.58 -4.89
CA VAL A 101 -10.22 10.12 -6.13
C VAL A 101 -11.62 9.52 -6.26
N THR A 102 -12.64 10.26 -5.83
CA THR A 102 -14.02 9.92 -6.16
C THR A 102 -14.19 10.10 -7.66
N ALA A 103 -14.68 9.08 -8.37
CA ALA A 103 -14.86 9.05 -9.82
C ALA A 103 -15.91 10.06 -10.37
N LEU A 104 -16.09 11.21 -9.73
CA LEU A 104 -16.99 12.28 -10.13
C LEU A 104 -16.27 13.51 -10.75
N ASP A 105 -14.93 13.58 -10.68
CA ASP A 105 -14.15 14.69 -11.26
C ASP A 105 -13.65 14.42 -12.69
N SER A 106 -14.22 13.43 -13.39
CA SER A 106 -14.01 13.33 -14.84
C SER A 106 -14.81 14.46 -15.51
N PRO A 107 -14.18 15.39 -16.25
CA PRO A 107 -14.93 16.37 -17.02
C PRO A 107 -15.83 15.60 -18.00
N ARG A 108 -17.15 15.72 -17.82
CA ARG A 108 -18.14 15.26 -18.78
C ARG A 108 -17.85 15.96 -20.09
N ASN A 109 -17.21 15.25 -21.01
CA ASN A 109 -17.15 15.67 -22.39
C ASN A 109 -18.54 15.39 -22.97
N GLU A 110 -19.38 16.43 -23.03
CA GLU A 110 -20.63 16.40 -23.77
C GLU A 110 -20.29 16.32 -25.25
N SER A 111 -20.39 15.12 -25.82
CA SER A 111 -20.52 14.95 -27.25
C SER A 111 -21.78 14.14 -27.51
N ASP A 112 -22.86 14.88 -27.77
CA ASP A 112 -23.97 14.46 -28.61
C ASP A 112 -23.45 13.73 -29.85
N PHE A 113 -23.82 12.46 -30.03
CA PHE A 113 -24.06 11.90 -31.36
C PHE A 113 -25.11 10.79 -31.26
N HIS A 114 -26.22 11.04 -31.95
CA HIS A 114 -27.37 10.16 -32.10
C HIS A 114 -27.08 8.95 -33.00
N SER A 115 -27.75 7.82 -32.67
CA SER A 115 -28.24 6.73 -33.56
C SER A 115 -27.18 5.89 -34.32
N GLU A 116 -27.28 4.58 -34.56
CA GLU A 116 -28.31 3.53 -34.40
C GLU A 116 -27.72 2.15 -34.83
N SER A 117 -28.42 1.06 -34.44
CA SER A 117 -28.54 -0.28 -35.09
C SER A 117 -27.72 -1.50 -34.61
N SER A 118 -28.50 -2.54 -34.26
CA SER A 118 -28.33 -4.02 -34.32
C SER A 118 -27.17 -4.67 -33.54
N ASP A 119 -27.34 -5.75 -32.77
CA ASP A 119 -28.01 -7.01 -33.12
C ASP A 119 -28.39 -7.79 -31.84
N ASP A 120 -29.55 -8.45 -31.85
CA ASP A 120 -29.99 -9.38 -30.80
C ASP A 120 -29.21 -10.70 -30.90
N SER A 121 -28.59 -11.13 -29.80
CA SER A 121 -28.17 -12.53 -29.63
C SER A 121 -28.35 -12.96 -28.18
N ASP A 122 -29.39 -13.78 -28.01
CA ASP A 122 -29.69 -14.57 -26.82
C ASP A 122 -28.51 -15.44 -26.40
N SER A 123 -28.19 -15.40 -25.11
CA SER A 123 -27.61 -16.55 -24.39
C SER A 123 -27.95 -16.40 -22.91
N ASP A 124 -28.94 -17.18 -22.50
CA ASP A 124 -29.39 -17.36 -21.13
C ASP A 124 -28.32 -18.05 -20.24
N GLU A 125 -28.17 -17.50 -19.02
CA GLU A 125 -28.21 -18.19 -17.71
C GLU A 125 -27.21 -19.35 -17.39
N GLU A 126 -26.56 -19.51 -16.22
CA GLU A 126 -26.72 -19.00 -14.84
C GLU A 126 -25.46 -19.31 -13.97
N GLN A 127 -25.19 -18.41 -13.01
CA GLN A 127 -24.73 -18.55 -11.60
C GLN A 127 -23.59 -19.51 -11.16
N SER A 128 -22.60 -18.94 -10.45
CA SER A 128 -22.42 -19.16 -9.00
C SER A 128 -21.28 -18.29 -8.45
N SER A 129 -21.65 -17.30 -7.65
CA SER A 129 -20.80 -16.53 -6.74
C SER A 129 -21.10 -17.02 -5.33
N ASP A 130 -20.08 -17.34 -4.54
CA ASP A 130 -19.99 -17.07 -3.09
C ASP A 130 -18.82 -17.85 -2.46
N GLU A 131 -17.76 -17.16 -2.03
CA GLU A 131 -16.94 -17.46 -0.83
C GLU A 131 -15.57 -16.76 -0.90
N LEU A 132 -15.46 -15.44 -0.64
CA LEU A 132 -14.16 -14.86 -0.20
C LEU A 132 -14.28 -13.63 0.72
N THR A 133 -15.46 -13.34 1.28
CA THR A 133 -15.69 -12.08 2.03
C THR A 133 -15.73 -12.22 3.56
N GLN A 134 -15.33 -13.34 4.16
CA GLN A 134 -15.49 -13.55 5.60
C GLN A 134 -14.26 -13.27 6.50
N ASN A 135 -13.06 -13.03 5.97
CA ASN A 135 -11.87 -12.92 6.84
C ASN A 135 -11.42 -11.50 7.26
N LEU A 136 -12.20 -10.45 7.02
CA LEU A 136 -11.84 -9.07 7.43
C LEU A 136 -12.69 -8.49 8.57
N ARG A 137 -13.49 -9.31 9.27
CA ARG A 137 -14.31 -8.88 10.40
C ARG A 137 -13.78 -9.33 11.75
N SER A 138 -12.56 -8.93 12.10
CA SER A 138 -12.22 -8.64 13.51
C SER A 138 -10.85 -8.03 13.58
N LEU A 139 -10.80 -6.72 13.76
CA LEU A 139 -9.82 -6.01 14.59
C LEU A 139 -10.39 -4.61 14.79
N ARG A 140 -11.18 -4.46 15.86
CA ARG A 140 -11.51 -3.16 16.44
C ARG A 140 -10.39 -2.81 17.42
N LEU A 141 -9.90 -1.58 17.25
CA LEU A 141 -9.01 -0.74 18.05
C LEU A 141 -8.63 -1.26 19.45
#